data_AF-A0A5E3XPE2-F1
#
_entry.id   AF-A0A5E3XPE2-F1
#
_cell.length_a   1.000
_cell.length_b   1.000
_cell.length_c   1.000
_cell.angle_alpha   90.00
_cell.angle_beta   90.00
_cell.angle_gamma   90.00
#
_symmetry.space_group_name_H-M   'P 1'
#
loop_
_entity.id
_entity.type
_entity.pdbx_description
1 polymer ?
#
loop_
_entity_poly.entity_id
_entity_poly.type
_entity_poly.pdbx_seq_one_letter_code
_entity_poly.pdbx_strand_id
1 'polypeptide(L)'
;MNQMAYGSSTSYGPACGRCFNLTLLNTFLSDPPFYPSETKSVVVKVTDLCPLSTTGWCNATSVGPNAAGNYLNFDLAWPSSSIPDDFFPSNESFYGYKDFGVWNISYQSVDCLDDWAGGKNAAALGSVPALEDGACCPNNPTGNANDTCPSYSDANGIPPDTASTGTLSTGSTGLHAGGKAGIAIGVIAAVAFSAVAAYLIRNRTLARRAKLKIGKN
;
A
#
# COMPACT_ATOMS: atom_id res chain seq x y z
N MET A 1 -3.85 -2.69 -0.86
CA MET A 1 -4.89 -2.51 0.17
C MET A 1 -6.22 -3.06 -0.36
N ASN A 2 -7.08 -3.67 0.47
CA ASN A 2 -8.37 -4.22 0.00
C ASN A 2 -9.28 -3.16 -0.64
N GLN A 3 -10.01 -3.57 -1.68
CA GLN A 3 -10.80 -2.69 -2.56
C GLN A 3 -11.69 -1.66 -1.84
N MET A 4 -12.44 -2.07 -0.80
CA MET A 4 -13.30 -1.16 -0.04
C MET A 4 -12.55 -0.01 0.63
N ALA A 5 -11.36 -0.27 1.17
CA ALA A 5 -10.53 0.71 1.83
C ALA A 5 -9.65 1.50 0.86
N TYR A 6 -9.29 0.88 -0.28
CA TYR A 6 -8.59 1.52 -1.38
C TYR A 6 -9.46 2.58 -2.07
N GLY A 7 -10.77 2.28 -2.23
CA GLY A 7 -11.80 3.22 -2.69
C GLY A 7 -11.95 3.37 -4.21
N SER A 8 -11.45 2.40 -4.97
CA SER A 8 -11.74 2.21 -6.40
C SER A 8 -11.64 0.72 -6.75
N SER A 9 -12.40 0.28 -7.74
CA SER A 9 -12.36 -1.08 -8.29
C SER A 9 -11.57 -1.23 -9.59
N THR A 10 -11.20 -0.11 -10.23
CA THR A 10 -10.71 -0.10 -11.63
C THR A 10 -9.41 0.66 -11.85
N SER A 11 -9.08 1.61 -10.97
CA SER A 11 -7.93 2.50 -11.14
C SER A 11 -7.51 3.09 -9.76
N TYR A 12 -6.67 4.11 -9.67
CA TYR A 12 -6.33 4.77 -8.39
C TYR A 12 -7.55 5.20 -7.58
N GLY A 13 -7.67 4.74 -6.32
CA GLY A 13 -8.69 5.16 -5.36
C GLY A 13 -8.13 6.07 -4.24
N PRO A 14 -8.97 6.74 -3.42
CA PRO A 14 -8.54 7.77 -2.44
C PRO A 14 -7.55 7.35 -1.34
N ALA A 15 -7.18 6.07 -1.22
CA ALA A 15 -6.08 5.61 -0.37
C ALA A 15 -4.71 5.62 -1.06
N CYS A 16 -4.64 5.72 -2.39
CA CYS A 16 -3.39 5.76 -3.15
C CYS A 16 -2.44 6.84 -2.61
N GLY A 17 -1.19 6.45 -2.38
CA GLY A 17 -0.14 7.34 -1.91
C GLY A 17 -0.25 7.79 -0.45
N ARG A 18 -1.25 7.34 0.33
CA ARG A 18 -1.28 7.55 1.79
C ARG A 18 -0.28 6.63 2.50
N CYS A 19 0.26 7.09 3.63
CA CYS A 19 1.18 6.31 4.45
C CYS A 19 0.58 5.86 5.78
N PHE A 20 0.92 4.64 6.18
CA PHE A 20 0.45 4.00 7.41
C PHE A 20 1.63 3.36 8.15
N ASN A 21 1.73 3.63 9.45
CA ASN A 21 2.57 2.84 10.34
C ASN A 21 1.79 1.58 10.74
N LEU A 22 2.29 0.41 10.36
CA LEU A 22 1.72 -0.91 10.70
C LEU A 22 2.56 -1.54 11.79
N THR A 23 1.94 -2.04 12.85
CA THR A 23 2.62 -2.70 13.98
C THR A 23 2.11 -4.12 14.15
N LEU A 24 3.03 -5.09 14.19
CA LEU A 24 2.68 -6.51 14.32
C LEU A 24 2.14 -6.81 15.73
N LEU A 25 1.00 -7.51 15.80
CA LEU A 25 0.37 -7.93 17.07
C LEU A 25 0.56 -9.43 17.32
N ASN A 26 0.09 -10.26 16.38
CA ASN A 26 0.21 -11.72 16.45
C ASN A 26 -0.05 -12.36 15.08
N THR A 27 0.30 -13.64 14.92
CA THR A 27 -0.21 -14.50 13.85
C THR A 27 -1.27 -15.42 14.43
N PHE A 28 -2.37 -15.64 13.70
CA PHE A 28 -3.51 -16.42 14.16
C PHE A 28 -3.73 -17.73 13.38
N LEU A 29 -2.91 -17.97 12.35
CA LEU A 29 -2.89 -19.22 11.56
C LEU A 29 -1.82 -20.21 12.03
N SER A 30 -0.91 -19.79 12.92
CA SER A 30 -0.03 -20.70 13.64
C SER A 30 -0.79 -21.32 14.81
N ASP A 31 -0.43 -22.57 15.16
CA ASP A 31 -0.95 -23.24 16.35
C ASP A 31 0.21 -23.59 17.30
N PRO A 32 0.27 -23.01 18.52
CA PRO A 32 -0.54 -21.89 19.00
C PRO A 32 -0.30 -20.58 18.21
N PRO A 33 -1.17 -19.56 18.38
CA PRO A 33 -0.94 -18.22 17.84
C PRO A 33 0.40 -17.62 18.33
N PHE A 34 1.24 -17.16 17.40
CA PHE A 34 2.54 -16.57 17.76
C PHE A 34 2.39 -15.08 18.08
N TYR A 35 2.94 -14.70 19.23
CA TYR A 35 3.08 -13.32 19.68
C TYR A 35 4.57 -12.97 19.71
N PRO A 36 5.03 -11.91 19.02
CA PRO A 36 6.44 -11.54 19.00
C PRO A 36 6.87 -10.95 20.34
N SER A 37 8.10 -11.26 20.77
CA SER A 37 8.68 -10.71 22.01
C SER A 37 9.13 -9.25 21.87
N GLU A 38 9.22 -8.74 20.64
CA GLU A 38 9.56 -7.37 20.30
C GLU A 38 8.46 -6.75 19.44
N THR A 39 8.06 -5.52 19.73
CA THR A 39 7.17 -4.74 18.86
C THR A 39 7.91 -4.37 17.57
N LYS A 40 7.57 -5.02 16.46
CA LYS A 40 8.04 -4.65 15.12
C LYS A 40 7.00 -3.75 14.44
N SER A 41 7.45 -2.63 13.89
CA SER A 41 6.61 -1.68 13.15
C SER A 41 7.27 -1.25 11.83
N VAL A 42 6.48 -0.94 10.80
CA VAL A 42 6.97 -0.44 9.51
C VAL A 42 6.00 0.60 8.92
N VAL A 43 6.55 1.68 8.37
CA VAL A 43 5.75 2.67 7.61
C VAL A 43 5.69 2.25 6.15
N VAL A 44 4.48 2.08 5.61
CA VAL A 44 4.22 1.72 4.20
C VAL A 44 3.46 2.83 3.49
N LYS A 45 3.75 3.05 2.19
CA LYS A 45 2.89 3.82 1.28
C LYS A 45 1.94 2.86 0.56
N VAL A 46 0.66 3.18 0.47
CA VAL A 46 -0.31 2.41 -0.33
C VAL A 46 -0.06 2.67 -1.81
N THR A 47 0.45 1.67 -2.53
CA THR A 47 0.78 1.77 -3.97
C THR A 47 -0.10 0.94 -4.88
N ASP A 48 -0.94 0.03 -4.34
CA ASP A 48 -1.64 -0.98 -5.15
C ASP A 48 -2.98 -1.44 -4.54
N LEU A 49 -3.86 -1.90 -5.42
CA LEU A 49 -5.17 -2.49 -5.13
C LEU A 49 -5.00 -4.00 -4.87
N CYS A 50 -5.51 -4.47 -3.73
CA CYS A 50 -5.87 -5.87 -3.58
C CYS A 50 -7.37 -6.00 -3.92
N PRO A 51 -7.71 -6.53 -5.11
CA PRO A 51 -9.09 -6.50 -5.62
C PRO A 51 -10.03 -7.34 -4.76
N LEU A 52 -11.33 -7.06 -4.87
CA LEU A 52 -12.37 -7.80 -4.17
C LEU A 52 -12.40 -9.25 -4.68
N SER A 53 -11.98 -10.18 -3.82
CA SER A 53 -12.05 -11.62 -4.05
C SER A 53 -13.36 -12.20 -3.49
N THR A 54 -13.68 -13.45 -3.83
CA THR A 54 -14.78 -14.19 -3.18
C THR A 54 -14.39 -14.70 -1.78
N THR A 55 -13.12 -15.05 -1.59
CA THR A 55 -12.55 -15.62 -0.35
C THR A 55 -11.20 -15.00 0.00
N GLY A 56 -10.66 -15.29 1.19
CA GLY A 56 -9.33 -14.84 1.61
C GLY A 56 -9.35 -13.49 2.34
N TRP A 57 -8.34 -12.65 2.09
CA TRP A 57 -8.05 -11.50 2.94
C TRP A 57 -8.59 -10.16 2.40
N CYS A 58 -8.91 -10.09 1.10
CA CYS A 58 -9.37 -8.84 0.45
C CYS A 58 -10.87 -8.84 0.11
N ASN A 59 -11.62 -9.87 0.52
CA ASN A 59 -13.08 -10.00 0.30
C ASN A 59 -13.95 -9.22 1.30
N ALA A 60 -13.39 -8.35 2.13
CA ALA A 60 -14.17 -7.46 3.01
C ALA A 60 -15.01 -6.48 2.19
N THR A 61 -16.25 -6.26 2.61
CA THR A 61 -17.27 -5.41 1.97
C THR A 61 -17.86 -4.42 2.97
N SER A 62 -18.76 -3.53 2.54
CA SER A 62 -19.58 -2.71 3.44
C SER A 62 -20.59 -3.51 4.28
N VAL A 63 -20.81 -4.80 3.97
CA VAL A 63 -21.81 -5.67 4.65
C VAL A 63 -21.17 -6.80 5.47
N GLY A 64 -19.84 -6.96 5.43
CA GLY A 64 -19.16 -7.98 6.22
C GLY A 64 -17.63 -7.97 6.07
N PRO A 65 -16.89 -8.51 7.06
CA PRO A 65 -15.44 -8.56 7.07
C PRO A 65 -14.86 -9.62 6.13
N ASN A 66 -13.53 -9.67 6.03
CA ASN A 66 -12.78 -10.72 5.34
C ASN A 66 -12.75 -12.05 6.11
N ALA A 67 -12.09 -13.08 5.56
CA ALA A 67 -11.96 -14.39 6.19
C ALA A 67 -11.20 -14.41 7.55
N ALA A 68 -10.57 -13.30 7.95
CA ALA A 68 -9.94 -13.12 9.26
C ALA A 68 -10.81 -12.31 10.25
N GLY A 69 -12.05 -11.96 9.89
CA GLY A 69 -12.92 -11.10 10.70
C GLY A 69 -12.59 -9.60 10.62
N ASN A 70 -11.69 -9.19 9.73
CA ASN A 70 -11.22 -7.81 9.58
C ASN A 70 -11.84 -7.10 8.37
N TYR A 71 -12.18 -5.81 8.50
CA TYR A 71 -12.66 -4.98 7.37
C TYR A 71 -11.53 -4.41 6.49
N LEU A 72 -10.28 -4.54 6.96
CA LEU A 72 -9.08 -3.95 6.36
C LEU A 72 -8.01 -5.03 6.14
N ASN A 73 -7.37 -4.99 4.96
CA ASN A 73 -6.21 -5.79 4.66
C ASN A 73 -5.12 -4.99 3.91
N PHE A 74 -3.92 -5.03 4.46
CA PHE A 74 -2.69 -4.55 3.86
C PHE A 74 -1.95 -5.74 3.23
N ASP A 75 -2.17 -5.96 1.94
CA ASP A 75 -1.30 -6.84 1.14
C ASP A 75 0.05 -6.12 0.96
N LEU A 76 1.13 -6.72 1.44
CA LEU A 76 2.47 -6.13 1.42
C LEU A 76 3.28 -6.70 0.26
N ALA A 77 3.83 -5.80 -0.56
CA ALA A 77 4.79 -6.15 -1.60
C ALA A 77 6.05 -6.74 -0.93
N TRP A 78 6.18 -8.07 -0.99
CA TRP A 78 7.22 -8.83 -0.31
C TRP A 78 7.80 -9.90 -1.26
N PRO A 79 9.13 -10.11 -1.28
CA PRO A 79 10.17 -9.31 -0.61
C PRO A 79 10.30 -7.91 -1.23
N SER A 80 10.74 -6.94 -0.42
CA SER A 80 10.92 -5.54 -0.83
C SER A 80 12.06 -4.89 -0.07
N SER A 81 12.90 -4.10 -0.77
CA SER A 81 13.98 -3.31 -0.16
C SER A 81 13.52 -2.20 0.78
N SER A 82 12.20 -1.98 0.91
CA SER A 82 11.60 -0.98 1.78
C SER A 82 10.99 -1.58 3.05
N ILE A 83 11.13 -2.89 3.28
CA ILE A 83 10.69 -3.60 4.49
C ILE A 83 11.90 -4.41 4.99
N PRO A 84 12.32 -4.29 6.27
CA PRO A 84 13.47 -5.04 6.78
C PRO A 84 13.32 -6.57 6.68
N ASP A 85 14.42 -7.28 6.41
CA ASP A 85 14.45 -8.75 6.34
C ASP A 85 14.03 -9.43 7.67
N ASP A 86 14.18 -8.73 8.81
CA ASP A 86 13.78 -9.21 10.15
C ASP A 86 12.38 -8.74 10.59
N PHE A 87 11.65 -7.99 9.75
CA PHE A 87 10.38 -7.37 10.14
C PHE A 87 9.31 -8.41 10.56
N PHE A 88 9.37 -9.62 10.01
CA PHE A 88 8.51 -10.75 10.40
C PHE A 88 9.29 -11.76 11.27
N PRO A 89 9.30 -11.60 12.60
CA PRO A 89 10.00 -12.50 13.50
C PRO A 89 9.35 -13.89 13.51
N SER A 90 10.17 -14.91 13.76
CA SER A 90 9.74 -16.32 13.77
C SER A 90 10.43 -17.15 14.84
N ASN A 91 9.85 -18.30 15.17
CA ASN A 91 10.43 -19.29 16.08
C ASN A 91 10.42 -20.68 15.40
N GLU A 92 11.28 -20.82 14.38
CA GLU A 92 11.43 -22.06 13.60
C GLU A 92 11.72 -23.29 14.46
N SER A 93 12.47 -23.13 15.56
CA SER A 93 12.74 -24.19 16.54
C SER A 93 11.52 -24.72 17.29
N PHE A 94 10.41 -23.97 17.31
CA PHE A 94 9.15 -24.37 17.96
C PHE A 94 8.06 -24.73 16.95
N TYR A 95 7.91 -23.95 15.88
CA TYR A 95 6.86 -24.17 14.87
C TYR A 95 7.29 -25.06 13.69
N GLY A 96 8.59 -25.25 13.45
CA GLY A 96 9.12 -26.00 12.30
C GLY A 96 9.17 -25.22 10.98
N TYR A 97 8.81 -23.93 10.98
CA TYR A 97 8.84 -23.05 9.81
C TYR A 97 9.04 -21.57 10.22
N LYS A 98 9.39 -20.72 9.24
CA LYS A 98 9.63 -19.27 9.44
C LYS A 98 8.48 -18.36 9.03
N ASP A 99 7.83 -18.66 7.91
CA ASP A 99 6.80 -17.78 7.35
C ASP A 99 5.42 -18.15 7.89
N PHE A 100 4.85 -17.28 8.73
CA PHE A 100 3.49 -17.41 9.23
C PHE A 100 2.41 -16.90 8.24
N GLY A 101 2.81 -16.23 7.15
CA GLY A 101 1.96 -15.79 6.03
C GLY A 101 0.98 -14.65 6.30
N VAL A 102 0.35 -14.62 7.48
CA VAL A 102 -0.74 -13.68 7.81
C VAL A 102 -0.63 -13.19 9.26
N TRP A 103 -0.66 -11.87 9.43
CA TRP A 103 -0.52 -11.18 10.71
C TRP A 103 -1.75 -10.34 11.03
N ASN A 104 -2.17 -10.31 12.29
CA ASN A 104 -2.95 -9.20 12.84
C ASN A 104 -2.01 -8.04 13.10
N ILE A 105 -2.41 -6.84 12.68
CA ILE A 105 -1.67 -5.60 12.91
C ILE A 105 -2.59 -4.53 13.50
N SER A 106 -2.01 -3.59 14.25
CA SER A 106 -2.62 -2.27 14.48
C SER A 106 -2.03 -1.28 13.47
N TYR A 107 -2.82 -0.27 13.09
CA TYR A 107 -2.40 0.73 12.12
C TYR A 107 -2.72 2.16 12.56
N GLN A 108 -1.88 3.09 12.13
CA GLN A 108 -2.06 4.52 12.25
C GLN A 108 -1.74 5.19 10.92
N SER A 109 -2.56 6.14 10.46
CA SER A 109 -2.21 7.01 9.32
C SER A 109 -1.12 8.00 9.76
N VAL A 110 -0.06 8.12 8.97
CA VAL A 110 1.14 8.94 9.27
C VAL A 110 1.52 9.79 8.05
N ASP A 111 2.53 10.67 8.17
CA ASP A 111 2.92 11.51 7.05
C ASP A 111 3.90 10.81 6.10
N CYS A 112 3.64 10.88 4.78
CA CYS A 112 4.53 10.24 3.82
C CYS A 112 5.86 10.95 3.61
N LEU A 113 5.97 12.27 3.84
CA LEU A 113 7.21 13.00 3.63
C LEU A 113 8.13 12.87 4.84
N ASP A 114 7.58 12.86 6.05
CA ASP A 114 8.34 12.78 7.30
C ASP A 114 8.49 11.36 7.89
N ASP A 115 7.45 10.51 7.88
CA ASP A 115 7.50 9.19 8.53
C ASP A 115 7.88 8.04 7.58
N TRP A 116 7.62 8.16 6.26
CA TRP A 116 7.98 7.12 5.30
C TRP A 116 9.39 7.31 4.71
N ALA A 117 10.24 6.29 4.77
CA ALA A 117 11.62 6.34 4.29
C ALA A 117 11.75 6.68 2.78
N GLY A 118 10.74 6.36 1.97
CA GLY A 118 10.67 6.77 0.56
C GLY A 118 10.25 8.23 0.32
N GLY A 119 9.74 8.92 1.35
CA GLY A 119 9.10 10.23 1.29
C GLY A 119 9.93 11.39 0.75
N LYS A 120 11.25 11.25 0.84
CA LYS A 120 12.22 12.26 0.37
C LYS A 120 13.01 11.78 -0.86
N ASN A 121 12.62 10.65 -1.46
CA ASN A 121 13.20 10.08 -2.68
C ASN A 121 12.23 10.27 -3.87
N ALA A 122 12.56 11.19 -4.78
CA ALA A 122 11.73 11.50 -5.95
C ALA A 122 11.37 10.27 -6.82
N ALA A 123 12.25 9.26 -6.90
CA ALA A 123 12.01 8.02 -7.65
C ALA A 123 11.09 7.02 -6.93
N ALA A 124 10.82 7.21 -5.63
CA ALA A 124 9.87 6.43 -4.84
C ALA A 124 8.54 7.19 -4.60
N LEU A 125 8.54 8.51 -4.80
CA LEU A 125 7.33 9.31 -4.80
C LEU A 125 6.47 8.98 -6.02
N GLY A 126 6.93 9.34 -7.22
CA GLY A 126 6.11 9.43 -8.44
C GLY A 126 5.30 8.18 -8.83
N SER A 127 4.22 8.43 -9.57
CA SER A 127 3.46 7.42 -10.30
C SER A 127 4.40 6.58 -11.17
N VAL A 128 4.34 5.25 -11.05
CA VAL A 128 5.20 4.34 -11.81
C VAL A 128 4.84 4.45 -13.30
N PRO A 129 5.72 4.95 -14.19
CA PRO A 129 5.34 5.24 -15.59
C PRO A 129 5.05 3.99 -16.45
N ALA A 130 5.16 2.80 -15.86
CA ALA A 130 4.77 1.53 -16.46
C ALA A 130 3.35 1.06 -16.06
N LEU A 131 2.66 1.82 -15.22
CA LEU A 131 1.28 1.60 -14.75
C LEU A 131 0.28 2.62 -15.30
N GLU A 132 0.75 3.67 -16.00
CA GLU A 132 -0.08 4.66 -16.70
C GLU A 132 -1.17 5.27 -15.77
N ASP A 133 -2.45 5.06 -16.06
CA ASP A 133 -3.59 5.56 -15.28
C ASP A 133 -3.81 4.81 -13.94
N GLY A 134 -3.25 3.61 -13.77
CA GLY A 134 -3.32 2.83 -12.52
C GLY A 134 -2.33 3.27 -11.44
N ALA A 135 -1.69 4.44 -11.57
CA ALA A 135 -0.52 4.81 -10.78
C ALA A 135 -0.84 5.83 -9.65
N CYS A 136 -0.58 5.43 -8.39
CA CYS A 136 -0.89 6.24 -7.21
C CYS A 136 -0.22 7.63 -7.14
N CYS A 137 -0.81 8.49 -6.30
CA CYS A 137 -0.25 9.77 -5.87
C CYS A 137 1.27 9.75 -5.62
N PRO A 138 2.00 10.78 -6.08
CA PRO A 138 3.39 10.99 -5.70
C PRO A 138 3.56 11.16 -4.18
N ASN A 139 2.79 12.11 -3.63
CA ASN A 139 2.90 12.61 -2.25
C ASN A 139 1.63 12.29 -1.45
N ASN A 140 1.64 12.59 -0.15
CA ASN A 140 0.52 12.37 0.76
C ASN A 140 -0.69 13.25 0.35
N PRO A 141 -1.83 12.71 -0.11
CA PRO A 141 -2.96 13.54 -0.53
C PRO A 141 -3.62 14.20 0.69
N THR A 142 -3.63 15.53 0.73
CA THR A 142 -4.14 16.34 1.86
C THR A 142 -5.65 16.22 2.10
N GLY A 143 -6.38 15.51 1.22
CA GLY A 143 -7.84 15.38 1.28
C GLY A 143 -8.60 16.55 0.68
N ASN A 144 -7.90 17.54 0.12
CA ASN A 144 -8.49 18.59 -0.72
C ASN A 144 -8.91 17.98 -2.07
N ALA A 145 -10.06 18.37 -2.62
CA ALA A 145 -10.55 17.90 -3.93
C ALA A 145 -9.63 18.29 -5.11
N ASN A 146 -8.71 19.23 -4.90
CA ASN A 146 -7.67 19.61 -5.87
C ASN A 146 -6.33 18.87 -5.65
N ASP A 147 -6.23 18.04 -4.61
CA ASP A 147 -5.02 17.30 -4.21
C ASP A 147 -5.31 15.79 -3.99
N THR A 148 -6.55 15.35 -4.26
CA THR A 148 -6.85 13.97 -4.62
C THR A 148 -6.24 13.70 -5.99
N CYS A 149 -5.23 12.84 -6.08
CA CYS A 149 -4.79 12.33 -7.38
C CYS A 149 -5.87 11.36 -7.90
N PRO A 150 -6.38 11.54 -9.13
CA PRO A 150 -7.29 10.58 -9.77
C PRO A 150 -6.88 9.01 -10.26
N SER A 151 -8.01 8.51 -9.54
CA SER A 151 -9.48 8.67 -9.84
C SER A 151 -10.40 8.93 -8.63
N TYR A 152 -11.69 9.13 -8.95
CA TYR A 152 -12.88 9.13 -8.08
C TYR A 152 -13.93 8.16 -8.67
N SER A 153 -13.45 7.04 -9.25
CA SER A 153 -14.07 6.32 -10.38
C SER A 153 -15.51 5.87 -10.17
N ASP A 154 -15.78 5.15 -9.08
CA ASP A 154 -16.98 4.31 -8.95
C ASP A 154 -18.26 5.13 -8.67
N ALA A 155 -18.13 6.46 -8.58
CA ALA A 155 -19.25 7.41 -8.55
C ALA A 155 -19.11 8.60 -9.52
N ASN A 156 -17.91 8.88 -10.06
CA ASN A 156 -17.64 10.11 -10.84
C ASN A 156 -16.82 9.90 -12.13
N GLY A 157 -16.58 8.64 -12.54
CA GLY A 157 -15.89 8.31 -13.79
C GLY A 157 -14.35 8.34 -13.70
N ILE A 158 -13.71 7.83 -14.75
CA ILE A 158 -12.25 7.67 -14.85
C ILE A 158 -11.65 8.97 -15.42
N PRO A 159 -10.83 9.73 -14.66
CA PRO A 159 -10.26 10.98 -15.15
C PRO A 159 -9.00 10.74 -16.02
N PRO A 160 -8.61 11.73 -16.86
CA PRO A 160 -7.56 11.56 -17.87
C PRO A 160 -6.14 11.55 -17.30
N ASP A 161 -5.21 11.01 -18.10
CA ASP A 161 -3.77 10.92 -17.81
C ASP A 161 -3.14 12.29 -17.49
N THR A 162 -2.27 12.30 -16.47
CA THR A 162 -1.53 13.47 -15.97
C THR A 162 0.00 13.32 -16.04
N ALA A 163 0.52 12.25 -16.64
CA ALA A 163 1.95 11.89 -16.62
C ALA A 163 2.90 12.84 -17.39
N SER A 164 2.40 13.93 -17.99
CA SER A 164 3.17 14.77 -18.92
C SER A 164 3.15 16.29 -18.66
N THR A 165 2.57 16.78 -17.55
CA THR A 165 2.65 18.20 -17.15
C THR A 165 3.42 18.37 -15.83
N GLY A 166 4.71 18.65 -15.91
CA GLY A 166 5.49 19.09 -14.76
C GLY A 166 5.16 20.53 -14.39
N THR A 167 4.41 20.73 -13.30
CA THR A 167 4.00 22.08 -12.84
C THR A 167 5.21 22.91 -12.42
N LEU A 168 5.56 23.91 -13.23
CA LEU A 168 6.56 24.91 -12.90
C LEU A 168 6.17 25.68 -11.63
N SER A 169 7.11 25.81 -10.70
CA SER A 169 6.93 26.63 -9.49
C SER A 169 6.94 28.11 -9.86
N THR A 170 5.77 28.75 -9.79
CA THR A 170 5.64 30.19 -9.60
C THR A 170 5.07 30.44 -8.21
N GLY A 171 5.95 30.68 -7.25
CA GLY A 171 5.56 30.82 -5.85
C GLY A 171 4.74 32.09 -5.58
N SER A 172 3.71 31.95 -4.75
CA SER A 172 3.06 33.07 -4.05
C SER A 172 3.09 32.79 -2.55
N THR A 173 3.47 33.80 -1.76
CA THR A 173 3.63 33.65 -0.31
C THR A 173 2.27 33.65 0.38
N GLY A 174 1.94 32.56 1.08
CA GLY A 174 0.76 32.46 1.93
C GLY A 174 1.06 31.69 3.21
N LEU A 175 1.18 32.39 4.34
CA LEU A 175 1.08 31.76 5.66
C LEU A 175 -0.40 31.45 5.92
N HIS A 176 -0.73 30.25 6.42
CA HIS A 176 -1.54 30.12 7.63
C HIS A 176 -1.57 28.69 8.20
N ALA A 177 -1.54 28.63 9.53
CA ALA A 177 -2.03 27.57 10.45
C ALA A 177 -2.18 26.14 9.91
N GLY A 178 -1.31 25.23 10.36
CA GLY A 178 -1.48 23.79 10.13
C GLY A 178 -2.63 23.18 10.94
N GLY A 179 -3.52 22.46 10.26
CA GLY A 179 -4.49 21.56 10.90
C GLY A 179 -3.85 20.20 11.17
N LYS A 180 -3.84 19.74 12.43
CA LYS A 180 -3.41 18.38 12.75
C LYS A 180 -4.44 17.38 12.21
N ALA A 181 -4.01 16.45 11.37
CA ALA A 181 -4.86 15.35 10.93
C ALA A 181 -5.34 14.53 12.14
N GLY A 182 -6.62 14.14 12.13
CA GLY A 182 -7.22 13.37 13.22
C GLY A 182 -6.57 11.99 13.35
N ILE A 183 -6.10 11.64 14.55
CA ILE A 183 -5.42 10.36 14.80
C ILE A 183 -6.46 9.23 14.83
N ALA A 184 -6.68 8.58 13.70
CA ALA A 184 -7.43 7.34 13.61
C ALA A 184 -6.52 6.17 14.00
N ILE A 185 -6.65 5.67 15.23
CA ILE A 185 -5.99 4.44 15.69
C ILE A 185 -6.89 3.26 15.33
N GLY A 186 -6.45 2.43 14.40
CA GLY A 186 -7.12 1.18 14.04
C GLY A 186 -6.51 0.00 14.79
N VAL A 187 -7.33 -0.67 15.61
CA VAL A 187 -6.83 -1.67 16.56
C VAL A 187 -6.57 -3.04 15.92
N ILE A 188 -7.31 -3.41 14.87
CA ILE A 188 -7.10 -4.67 14.14
C ILE A 188 -7.28 -4.47 12.63
N ALA A 189 -6.31 -4.92 11.85
CA ALA A 189 -6.41 -5.21 10.43
C ALA A 189 -5.56 -6.45 10.10
N ALA A 190 -5.78 -7.06 8.94
CA ALA A 190 -4.93 -8.14 8.45
C ALA A 190 -3.75 -7.61 7.60
N VAL A 191 -2.61 -8.29 7.68
CA VAL A 191 -1.51 -8.23 6.71
C VAL A 191 -1.34 -9.61 6.09
N ALA A 192 -1.14 -9.65 4.78
CA ALA A 192 -0.86 -10.86 4.02
C ALA A 192 0.21 -10.61 2.95
N PHE A 193 0.80 -11.68 2.41
CA PHE A 193 1.82 -11.60 1.35
C PHE A 193 1.35 -12.16 0.01
N SER A 194 1.07 -11.29 -0.96
CA SER A 194 0.98 -11.72 -2.37
C SER A 194 2.35 -11.84 -3.01
N ALA A 195 2.99 -13.01 -2.87
CA ALA A 195 4.12 -13.42 -3.72
C ALA A 195 3.79 -13.32 -5.23
N VAL A 196 2.49 -13.39 -5.57
CA VAL A 196 1.94 -13.17 -6.91
C VAL A 196 2.21 -11.75 -7.44
N ALA A 197 2.15 -10.71 -6.60
CA ALA A 197 2.39 -9.33 -7.03
C ALA A 197 3.86 -9.14 -7.47
N ALA A 198 4.80 -9.61 -6.66
CA ALA A 198 6.23 -9.61 -6.99
C ALA A 198 6.52 -10.43 -8.26
N TYR A 199 5.86 -11.58 -8.43
CA TYR A 199 5.98 -12.42 -9.63
C TYR A 199 5.47 -11.72 -10.91
N LEU A 200 4.30 -11.06 -10.84
CA LEU A 200 3.73 -10.32 -11.97
C LEU A 200 4.59 -9.11 -12.37
N ILE A 201 5.09 -8.35 -11.40
CA ILE A 201 6.00 -7.21 -11.65
C ILE A 201 7.31 -7.70 -12.30
N ARG A 202 7.89 -8.80 -11.78
CA ARG A 202 9.12 -9.41 -12.32
C ARG A 202 8.93 -9.89 -13.76
N ASN A 203 7.83 -10.57 -14.07
CA ASN A 203 7.53 -11.04 -15.43
C ASN A 203 7.22 -9.91 -16.41
N ARG A 204 6.46 -8.88 -16.00
CA ARG A 204 6.25 -7.66 -16.83
C ARG A 204 7.58 -6.96 -17.15
N THR A 205 8.50 -6.92 -16.18
CA THR A 205 9.84 -6.33 -16.35
C THR A 205 10.72 -7.14 -17.32
N LEU A 206 10.70 -8.47 -17.22
CA LEU A 206 11.40 -9.36 -18.15
C LEU A 206 10.85 -9.24 -19.58
N ALA A 207 9.53 -9.18 -19.74
CA ALA A 207 8.89 -9.01 -21.05
C ALA A 207 9.25 -7.67 -21.72
N ARG A 208 9.32 -6.56 -20.95
CA ARG A 208 9.80 -5.27 -21.47
C ARG A 208 11.29 -5.33 -21.88
N ARG A 209 12.16 -6.00 -21.10
CA ARG A 209 13.58 -6.22 -21.48
C ARG A 209 13.74 -7.07 -22.75
N ALA A 210 12.87 -8.04 -22.99
CA ALA A 210 12.86 -8.82 -24.23
C ALA A 210 12.50 -7.95 -25.45
N LYS A 211 11.42 -7.16 -25.39
CA LYS A 211 11.02 -6.26 -26.49
C LYS A 211 12.12 -5.23 -26.82
N LEU A 212 12.77 -4.65 -25.81
CA LEU A 212 13.89 -3.71 -25.97
C LEU A 212 15.16 -4.30 -26.60
N LYS A 213 15.30 -5.64 -26.63
CA LYS A 213 16.37 -6.34 -27.35
C LYS A 213 16.04 -6.65 -28.81
N ILE A 214 14.74 -6.70 -29.17
CA ILE A 214 14.29 -7.05 -30.52
C ILE A 214 14.24 -5.80 -31.41
N GLY A 215 13.81 -4.65 -30.88
CA GLY A 215 13.78 -3.37 -31.61
C GLY A 215 15.15 -2.67 -31.74
N LYS A 216 16.24 -3.42 -31.92
CA LYS A 216 17.62 -2.89 -32.02
C LYS A 216 18.51 -3.59 -33.06
N ASN A 217 17.92 -4.43 -33.91
CA ASN A 217 18.52 -5.01 -35.11
C ASN A 217 17.82 -4.45 -36.35
#